data_AF-A0A3B8MES4-F1
#
_entry.id   AF-A0A3B8MES4-F1
#
_cell.length_a   1.000
_cell.length_b   1.000
_cell.length_c   1.000
_cell.angle_alpha   90.00
_cell.angle_beta   90.00
_cell.angle_gamma   90.00
#
_symmetry.space_group_name_H-M   'P 1'
#
loop_
_entity.id
_entity.type
_entity.pdbx_description
1 polymer ?
#
loop_
_entity_poly.entity_id
_entity_poly.type
_entity_poly.pdbx_seq_one_letter_code
_entity_poly.pdbx_strand_id
1 'polypeptide(L)' 'MPLSMTILWNRAELTGIRTEEDPRIPDLRDRAVGRLEALGYVVAATSNRDSVSDLISDAKV' A
#
# COMPACT_ATOMS: atom_id res chain seq x y z
N MET A 1 -10.05 -13.87 -12.16
CA MET A 1 -10.14 -12.42 -11.88
C MET A 1 -8.96 -12.04 -10.99
N PRO A 2 -8.21 -10.96 -11.26
CA PRO A 2 -7.13 -10.53 -10.38
C PRO A 2 -7.70 -10.12 -9.01
N LEU A 3 -6.99 -10.46 -7.94
CA LEU A 3 -7.38 -10.09 -6.58
C LEU A 3 -6.83 -8.69 -6.27
N SER A 4 -7.70 -7.74 -5.99
CA SER A 4 -7.29 -6.38 -5.60
C SER A 4 -7.00 -6.32 -4.10
N MET A 5 -5.92 -5.64 -3.72
CA MET A 5 -5.52 -5.43 -2.33
C MET A 5 -5.16 -3.96 -2.09
N THR A 6 -5.74 -3.36 -1.05
CA THR A 6 -5.38 -2.01 -0.61
C THR A 6 -4.58 -2.10 0.68
N ILE A 7 -3.41 -1.47 0.72
CA ILE A 7 -2.56 -1.44 1.90
C ILE A 7 -2.48 0.00 2.41
N LEU A 8 -2.71 0.15 3.71
CA LEU A 8 -2.51 1.41 4.41
C LEU A 8 -1.03 1.55 4.74
N TRP A 9 -0.38 2.51 4.12
CA TRP A 9 1.01 2.88 4.38
C TRP A 9 1.04 4.13 5.22
N ASN A 10 2.06 4.29 6.06
CA ASN A 10 2.30 5.58 6.67
C ASN A 10 2.75 6.60 5.59
N ARG A 11 2.66 7.90 5.89
CA ARG A 11 2.98 8.94 4.91
C ARG A 11 4.44 8.91 4.45
N ALA A 12 5.37 8.56 5.34
CA ALA A 12 6.79 8.48 5.02
C ALA A 12 7.09 7.31 4.04
N GLU A 13 6.38 6.19 4.17
CA GLU A 13 6.43 5.03 3.27
C GLU A 13 5.88 5.32 1.89
N LEU A 14 4.87 6.18 1.76
CA LEU A 14 4.38 6.63 0.45
C LEU A 14 5.35 7.59 -0.25
N THR A 15 5.99 8.47 0.51
CA THR A 15 6.86 9.50 -0.07
C THR A 15 8.29 9.02 -0.26
N GLY A 16 8.65 7.86 0.29
CA GLY A 16 10.02 7.35 0.28
C GLY A 16 10.98 8.21 1.12
N ILE A 17 10.46 9.13 1.94
CA ILE A 17 11.26 10.03 2.76
C ILE A 17 11.60 9.31 4.05
N ARG A 18 12.90 9.11 4.30
CA ARG A 18 13.39 8.67 5.62
C ARG A 18 13.06 9.74 6.64
N THR A 19 12.40 9.35 7.72
CA THR A 19 12.25 10.19 8.91
C THR A 19 13.28 9.76 9.95
N GLU A 20 13.61 10.64 10.90
CA GLU A 20 14.47 10.27 12.04
C GLU A 20 13.84 9.16 12.89
N GLU A 21 12.51 9.10 12.92
CA GLU A 21 11.74 8.06 13.61
C GLU A 21 11.80 6.70 12.89
N ASP A 22 11.97 6.67 11.57
CA ASP A 22 12.09 5.42 10.82
C ASP A 22 13.00 5.53 9.56
N PRO A 23 14.28 5.11 9.70
CA PRO A 23 15.25 5.19 8.62
C PRO A 23 15.15 4.04 7.59
N ARG A 24 14.29 3.04 7.80
CA ARG A 24 14.23 1.81 6.97
C ARG A 24 13.24 1.91 5.79
N ILE A 25 12.55 3.04 5.70
CA ILE A 25 11.35 3.24 4.91
C ILE A 25 11.47 3.12 3.38
N PRO A 26 12.52 3.61 2.68
CA PRO A 26 12.41 3.84 1.24
C PRO A 26 12.22 2.56 0.39
N ASP A 27 12.79 1.43 0.82
CA ASP A 27 12.74 0.19 0.02
C ASP A 27 11.62 -0.78 0.44
N LEU A 28 10.99 -0.57 1.60
CA LEU A 28 10.07 -1.56 2.17
C LEU A 28 8.79 -1.65 1.32
N ARG A 29 8.22 -0.50 0.97
CA ARG A 29 6.99 -0.39 0.18
C ARG A 29 7.16 -1.04 -1.19
N ASP A 30 8.18 -0.63 -1.94
CA ASP A 30 8.37 -1.09 -3.31
C ASP A 30 8.67 -2.60 -3.36
N ARG A 31 9.41 -3.12 -2.38
CA ARG A 31 9.61 -4.58 -2.23
C ARG A 31 8.33 -5.32 -1.90
N ALA A 32 7.47 -4.77 -1.03
CA ALA A 32 6.21 -5.39 -0.66
C ALA A 32 5.21 -5.38 -1.82
N VAL A 33 5.05 -4.22 -2.49
CA VAL A 33 4.18 -4.06 -3.66
C VAL A 33 4.64 -4.98 -4.79
N GLY A 34 5.93 -4.98 -5.14
CA GLY A 34 6.45 -5.84 -6.21
C GLY A 34 6.27 -7.34 -5.94
N ARG A 35 6.39 -7.78 -4.67
CA ARG A 35 6.11 -9.18 -4.30
C ARG A 35 4.64 -9.54 -4.46
N LEU A 36 3.72 -8.64 -4.10
CA LEU A 36 2.29 -8.87 -4.21
C LEU A 36 1.82 -8.83 -5.66
N GLU A 37 2.34 -7.90 -6.46
CA GLU A 37 2.09 -7.88 -7.91
C GLU A 37 2.61 -9.15 -8.60
N ALA A 38 3.79 -9.65 -8.20
CA ALA A 38 4.32 -10.92 -8.69
C ALA A 38 3.43 -12.14 -8.33
N LEU A 39 2.64 -12.04 -7.26
CA LEU A 39 1.65 -13.05 -6.87
C LEU A 39 0.30 -12.86 -7.58
N GLY A 40 0.18 -11.88 -8.49
CA GLY A 40 -1.02 -11.60 -9.26
C GLY A 40 -2.04 -10.69 -8.57
N TYR A 41 -1.63 -9.99 -7.50
CA TYR A 41 -2.46 -8.97 -6.87
C TYR A 41 -2.33 -7.63 -7.57
N VAL A 42 -3.43 -6.89 -7.67
CA VAL A 42 -3.42 -5.47 -8.01
C VAL A 42 -3.37 -4.69 -6.70
N VAL A 43 -2.27 -3.97 -6.44
CA VAL A 43 -2.04 -3.31 -5.15
C VAL A 43 -2.30 -1.81 -5.24
N ALA A 44 -3.21 -1.30 -4.41
CA ALA A 44 -3.41 0.12 -4.19
C ALA A 44 -2.72 0.54 -2.88
N ALA A 45 -2.00 1.68 -2.91
CA ALA A 45 -1.32 2.24 -1.75
C ALA A 45 -1.95 3.57 -1.34
N THR A 46 -2.35 3.70 -0.08
CA THR A 46 -2.89 4.95 0.48
C THR A 46 -2.39 5.15 1.90
N SER A 47 -2.31 6.40 2.36
CA SER A 47 -2.08 6.76 3.76
C SER A 47 -3.33 7.30 4.45
N ASN A 48 -4.42 7.41 3.69
CA ASN A 48 -5.70 7.80 4.22
C ASN A 48 -6.51 6.57 4.59
N ARG A 49 -6.80 6.41 5.88
CA ARG A 49 -7.57 5.28 6.41
C ARG A 49 -9.00 5.26 5.90
N ASP A 50 -9.61 6.42 5.71
CA ASP A 50 -11.00 6.53 5.26
C ASP A 50 -11.13 6.03 3.81
N SER A 51 -10.14 6.34 2.97
CA SER A 51 -10.10 5.84 1.58
C SER A 51 -9.96 4.32 1.47
N VAL A 52 -9.37 3.62 2.47
CA VAL A 52 -9.31 2.15 2.46
C VAL A 52 -10.70 1.54 2.65
N SER A 53 -11.52 2.16 3.51
CA SER A 53 -12.88 1.72 3.78
C SER A 53 -13.78 1.85 2.55
N ASP A 54 -13.66 2.96 1.82
CA ASP A 54 -14.42 3.21 0.58
C ASP A 54 -14.05 2.20 -0.52
N LEU A 55 -12.75 1.93 -0.70
CA LEU A 55 -12.26 0.98 -1.71
C LEU A 55 -12.64 -0.48 -1.43
N ILE A 56 -12.70 -0.89 -0.16
CA ILE A 56 -13.16 -2.23 0.23
C ILE A 56 -14.68 -2.37 0.05
N SER A 57 -15.42 -1.28 0.26
CA SER A 57 -16.89 -1.28 0.12
C SER A 57 -17.30 -1.39 -1.35
N ASP A 58 -16.60 -0.70 -2.26
CA ASP A 58 -16.82 -0.81 -3.71
C ASP A 58 -16.46 -2.20 -4.27
N ALA A 59 -15.46 -2.87 -3.70
CA ALA A 59 -15.05 -4.22 -4.14
C ALA A 59 -16.02 -5.34 -3.73
N LYS A 60 -17.04 -5.05 -2.90
CA LYS A 60 -18.05 -6.03 -2.44
C LYS A 60 -19.34 -6.05 -3.27
N VAL A 61 -19.40 -5.32 -4.39
CA VAL A 61 -20.56 -5.26 -5.31
C VAL A 61 -20.39 -6.23 -6.47
#